data_AF-A0A238J5U7-F1
#
_entry.id   AF-A0A238J5U7-F1
#
_cell.length_a   1.000
_cell.length_b   1.000
_cell.length_c   1.000
_cell.angle_alpha   90.00
_cell.angle_beta   90.00
_cell.angle_gamma   90.00
#
_symmetry.space_group_name_H-M   'P 1'
#
loop_
_entity.id
_entity.type
_entity.pdbx_description
1 polymer ?
#
loop_
_entity_poly.entity_id
_entity_poly.type
_entity_poly.pdbx_seq_one_letter_code
_entity_poly.pdbx_strand_id
1 'polypeptide(L)'
;MVGTDIDAAGPELLSIRAPFRQRRRGVELKLIVDNPSARRDEMLIRNVTRAHAWFGELRTGSSYADIAARAGTSKRRIMQVVDLAFLAPDLTTEILDGAQPASLTSDLLIKRGVPSSWTEQRQLFDSLR
;
A
#
# COMPACT_ATOMS: atom_id res chain seq x y z
N MET A 1 5.88 25.19 -35.64
CA MET A 1 6.65 24.39 -34.67
C MET A 1 7.55 25.36 -33.93
N VAL A 2 7.13 25.86 -32.76
CA VAL A 2 7.96 26.79 -31.98
C VAL A 2 9.02 25.96 -31.28
N GLY A 3 10.25 26.01 -31.78
CA GLY A 3 11.41 25.45 -31.08
C GLY A 3 11.80 26.41 -29.97
N THR A 4 11.36 26.14 -28.76
CA THR A 4 11.86 26.86 -27.58
C THR A 4 13.26 26.34 -27.31
N ASP A 5 14.25 27.20 -27.52
CA ASP A 5 15.64 26.93 -27.14
C ASP A 5 15.71 26.75 -25.62
N ILE A 6 15.96 25.53 -25.17
CA ILE A 6 15.98 25.16 -23.75
C ILE A 6 17.16 25.83 -23.04
N ASP A 7 18.23 26.15 -23.78
CA ASP A 7 19.44 26.79 -23.26
C ASP A 7 19.26 28.31 -23.09
N ALA A 8 18.20 28.89 -23.65
CA ALA A 8 17.82 30.30 -23.46
C ALA A 8 16.95 30.53 -22.22
N ALA A 9 16.58 29.48 -21.48
CA ALA A 9 15.80 29.61 -20.25
C ALA A 9 16.65 30.20 -19.13
N GLY A 10 16.20 31.31 -18.54
CA GLY A 10 16.86 31.90 -17.38
C GLY A 10 16.90 30.93 -16.18
N PRO A 11 17.90 31.03 -15.28
CA PRO A 11 18.12 30.09 -14.19
C PRO A 11 16.91 29.93 -13.25
N GLU A 12 16.04 30.92 -13.19
CA GLU A 12 14.77 30.90 -12.46
C GLU A 12 13.75 29.90 -13.00
N LEU A 13 13.78 29.59 -14.30
CA LEU A 13 12.88 28.61 -14.94
C LEU A 13 13.33 27.16 -14.74
N LEU A 14 14.55 26.96 -14.24
CA LEU A 14 15.13 25.64 -13.95
C LEU A 14 14.99 25.24 -12.46
N SER A 15 14.34 26.07 -11.65
CA SER A 15 14.17 25.83 -10.21
C SER A 15 12.71 25.58 -9.85
N ILE A 16 12.45 24.46 -9.17
CA ILE A 16 11.14 24.17 -8.58
C ILE A 16 11.27 24.22 -7.07
N ARG A 17 10.44 25.03 -6.41
CA ARG A 17 10.26 25.03 -4.95
C ARG A 17 8.87 24.52 -4.62
N ALA A 18 8.80 23.35 -4.01
CA ALA A 18 7.56 22.75 -3.55
C ALA A 18 7.81 22.01 -2.21
N PRO A 19 6.81 21.92 -1.33
CA PRO A 19 6.91 21.05 -0.16
C PRO A 19 7.08 19.60 -0.63
N PHE A 20 8.04 18.89 -0.04
CA PHE A 20 8.29 17.49 -0.35
C PHE A 20 8.60 16.70 0.92
N ARG A 21 8.44 15.38 0.85
CA ARG A 21 8.75 14.47 1.95
C ARG A 21 9.92 13.58 1.54
N GLN A 22 11.08 13.78 2.15
CA GLN A 22 12.23 12.91 1.91
C GLN A 22 12.09 11.60 2.69
N ARG A 23 12.35 10.47 2.03
CA ARG A 23 12.38 9.13 2.65
C ARG A 23 13.64 8.40 2.18
N ARG A 24 14.32 7.71 3.11
CA ARG A 24 15.46 6.86 2.75
C ARG A 24 14.94 5.54 2.16
N ARG A 25 15.11 5.35 0.85
CA ARG A 25 15.06 4.03 0.21
C ARG A 25 16.46 3.73 -0.33
N GLY A 26 17.02 2.58 0.04
CA GLY A 26 18.34 2.18 -0.43
C GLY A 26 18.37 2.00 -1.94
N VAL A 27 19.55 2.21 -2.52
CA VAL A 27 19.97 1.92 -3.90
C VAL A 27 19.79 3.07 -4.90
N GLU A 28 18.72 3.86 -4.87
CA GLU A 28 18.50 4.91 -5.89
C GLU A 28 17.70 6.13 -5.37
N LEU A 29 18.09 7.35 -5.78
CA LEU A 29 17.32 8.57 -5.52
C LEU A 29 16.19 8.68 -6.56
N LYS A 30 14.93 8.55 -6.09
CA LYS A 30 13.75 8.70 -6.94
C LYS A 30 12.95 9.95 -6.57
N LEU A 31 12.76 10.86 -7.51
CA LEU A 31 11.81 11.97 -7.39
C LEU A 31 10.43 11.47 -7.83
N ILE A 32 9.47 11.46 -6.91
CA ILE A 32 8.08 11.10 -7.19
C ILE A 32 7.28 12.40 -7.23
N VAL A 33 6.87 12.81 -8.43
CA VAL A 33 5.95 13.93 -8.64
C VAL A 33 4.55 13.34 -8.65
N ASP A 34 3.80 13.61 -7.59
CA ASP A 34 2.47 13.02 -7.37
C ASP A 34 1.47 13.58 -8.40
N ASN A 35 0.79 12.70 -9.12
CA ASN A 35 -0.42 13.07 -9.84
C ASN A 35 -1.57 12.73 -8.88
N PRO A 36 -2.38 13.71 -8.41
CA PRO A 36 -3.22 13.58 -7.21
C PRO A 36 -4.38 12.59 -7.32
N SER A 37 -4.49 11.78 -8.37
CA SER A 37 -5.22 10.53 -8.25
C SER A 37 -4.39 9.61 -7.37
N ALA A 38 -4.75 9.46 -6.09
CA ALA A 38 -4.28 8.39 -5.25
C ALA A 38 -4.46 7.08 -6.02
N ARG A 39 -3.41 6.66 -6.73
CA ARG A 39 -3.48 5.55 -7.66
C ARG A 39 -3.64 4.35 -6.75
N ARG A 40 -4.86 3.80 -6.73
CA ARG A 40 -5.23 2.54 -6.08
C ARG A 40 -3.99 1.65 -5.95
N ASP A 41 -3.56 1.39 -4.72
CA ASP A 41 -2.44 0.48 -4.51
C ASP A 41 -2.92 -0.94 -4.85
N GLU A 42 -2.74 -1.32 -6.11
CA GLU A 42 -3.12 -2.63 -6.66
C GLU A 42 -2.50 -3.79 -5.88
N MET A 43 -1.34 -3.59 -5.27
CA MET A 43 -0.71 -4.60 -4.43
C MET A 43 -1.41 -4.73 -3.08
N LEU A 44 -1.78 -3.60 -2.46
CA LEU A 44 -2.57 -3.58 -1.25
C LEU A 44 -3.93 -4.24 -1.46
N ILE A 45 -4.66 -3.80 -2.49
CA ILE A 45 -5.97 -4.35 -2.85
C ILE A 45 -5.86 -5.86 -3.07
N ARG A 46 -4.91 -6.31 -3.90
CA ARG A 46 -4.71 -7.74 -4.17
C ARG A 46 -4.41 -8.55 -2.90
N ASN A 47 -3.63 -8.01 -1.96
CA ASN A 47 -3.33 -8.72 -0.72
C ASN A 47 -4.54 -8.76 0.22
N VAL A 48 -5.35 -7.70 0.30
CA VAL A 48 -6.62 -7.72 1.04
C VAL A 48 -7.59 -8.74 0.44
N THR A 49 -7.74 -8.77 -0.89
CA THR A 49 -8.57 -9.77 -1.57
C THR A 49 -8.09 -11.20 -1.29
N ARG A 50 -6.78 -11.44 -1.37
CA ARG A 50 -6.19 -12.75 -1.02
C ARG A 50 -6.41 -13.12 0.43
N ALA A 51 -6.31 -12.17 1.35
CA ALA A 51 -6.57 -12.40 2.76
C ALA A 51 -7.98 -12.93 2.98
N HIS A 52 -9.00 -12.30 2.38
CA HIS A 52 -10.38 -12.79 2.47
C HIS A 52 -10.57 -14.17 1.85
N ALA A 53 -9.97 -14.43 0.68
CA ALA A 53 -10.04 -15.74 0.03
C ALA A 53 -9.42 -16.84 0.89
N TRP A 54 -8.18 -16.64 1.37
CA TRP A 54 -7.47 -17.61 2.20
C TRP A 54 -8.16 -17.80 3.56
N PHE A 55 -8.68 -16.73 4.17
CA PHE A 55 -9.48 -16.85 5.39
C PHE A 55 -10.76 -17.67 5.16
N GLY A 56 -11.41 -17.50 4.00
CA GLY A 56 -12.53 -18.33 3.58
C GLY A 56 -12.16 -19.82 3.49
N GLU A 57 -11.02 -20.14 2.88
CA GLU A 57 -10.50 -21.51 2.79
C GLU A 57 -10.20 -22.09 4.18
N LEU A 58 -9.55 -21.32 5.07
CA LEU A 58 -9.29 -21.73 6.46
C LEU A 58 -10.59 -22.04 7.20
N ARG A 59 -11.61 -21.19 7.05
CA ARG A 59 -12.94 -21.39 7.66
C ARG A 59 -13.62 -22.67 7.15
N THR A 60 -13.33 -23.10 5.94
CA THR A 60 -13.83 -24.37 5.38
C THR A 60 -12.98 -25.60 5.74
N GLY A 61 -11.93 -25.42 6.55
CA GLY A 61 -11.11 -26.53 7.07
C GLY A 61 -9.82 -26.80 6.31
N SER A 62 -9.47 -25.98 5.29
CA SER A 62 -8.12 -26.08 4.69
C SER A 62 -7.07 -25.68 5.71
N SER A 63 -5.92 -26.36 5.71
CA SER A 63 -4.78 -25.95 6.52
C SER A 63 -3.97 -24.84 5.82
N TYR A 64 -3.16 -24.11 6.58
CA TYR A 64 -2.17 -23.19 6.00
C TYR A 64 -1.21 -23.88 5.00
N ALA A 65 -0.96 -25.19 5.18
CA ALA A 65 -0.11 -25.96 4.27
C ALA A 65 -0.77 -26.16 2.91
N ASP A 66 -2.06 -26.51 2.91
CA ASP A 66 -2.83 -26.78 1.69
C ASP A 66 -2.98 -25.51 0.86
N ILE A 67 -3.28 -24.39 1.53
CA ILE A 67 -3.41 -23.08 0.89
C ILE A 67 -2.06 -22.64 0.31
N ALA A 68 -0.97 -22.79 1.08
CA ALA A 68 0.37 -22.43 0.63
C ALA A 68 0.80 -23.22 -0.62
N ALA A 69 0.51 -24.53 -0.65
CA ALA A 69 0.78 -25.39 -1.80
C ALA A 69 -0.01 -24.95 -3.04
N ARG A 70 -1.32 -24.67 -2.91
CA ARG A 70 -2.16 -24.18 -4.02
C ARG A 70 -1.75 -22.80 -4.51
N ALA A 71 -1.43 -21.89 -3.60
CA ALA A 71 -1.09 -20.50 -3.90
C ALA A 71 0.37 -20.31 -4.36
N GLY A 72 1.19 -21.37 -4.36
CA GLY A 72 2.61 -21.30 -4.74
C GLY A 72 3.43 -20.39 -3.83
N THR A 73 3.15 -20.39 -2.52
CA THR A 73 3.83 -19.53 -1.55
C THR A 73 4.12 -20.24 -0.24
N SER A 74 4.74 -19.56 0.72
CA SER A 74 5.08 -20.15 2.02
C SER A 74 3.91 -20.06 3.01
N LYS A 75 3.82 -21.01 3.97
CA LYS A 75 2.85 -20.94 5.08
C LYS A 75 2.94 -19.61 5.83
N ARG A 76 4.18 -19.14 6.07
CA ARG A 76 4.45 -17.85 6.72
C ARG A 76 3.80 -16.70 5.95
N ARG A 77 3.87 -16.70 4.62
CA ARG A 77 3.25 -15.65 3.81
C ARG A 77 1.73 -15.68 3.92
N ILE A 78 1.11 -16.88 3.94
CA ILE A 78 -0.33 -17.01 4.17
C ILE A 78 -0.72 -16.40 5.51
N MET A 79 -0.05 -16.82 6.60
CA MET A 79 -0.33 -16.31 7.96
C MET A 79 -0.21 -14.78 8.04
N GLN A 80 0.85 -14.20 7.43
CA GLN A 80 1.05 -12.76 7.44
C GLN A 80 -0.02 -11.97 6.69
N VAL A 81 -0.52 -12.51 5.58
CA VAL A 81 -1.50 -11.81 4.74
C VAL A 81 -2.91 -12.01 5.27
N VAL A 82 -3.22 -13.18 5.84
CA VAL A 82 -4.59 -13.50 6.28
C VAL A 82 -5.10 -12.51 7.33
N ASP A 83 -4.20 -11.93 8.12
CA ASP A 83 -4.55 -10.90 9.10
C ASP A 83 -5.19 -9.65 8.47
N LEU A 84 -4.90 -9.36 7.20
CA LEU A 84 -5.52 -8.25 6.46
C LEU A 84 -7.03 -8.46 6.23
N ALA A 85 -7.54 -9.68 6.37
CA ALA A 85 -8.97 -9.97 6.24
C ALA A 85 -9.80 -9.41 7.42
N PHE A 86 -9.13 -9.00 8.50
CA PHE A 86 -9.75 -8.47 9.72
C PHE A 86 -9.67 -6.95 9.82
N LEU A 87 -9.30 -6.27 8.73
CA LEU A 87 -9.42 -4.82 8.63
C LEU A 87 -10.87 -4.39 8.83
N ALA A 88 -11.07 -3.24 9.48
CA ALA A 88 -12.37 -2.65 9.66
C ALA A 88 -13.04 -2.39 8.29
N PRO A 89 -14.34 -2.66 8.14
CA PRO A 89 -15.01 -2.60 6.84
C PRO A 89 -14.85 -1.24 6.12
N ASP A 90 -14.92 -0.14 6.85
CA ASP A 90 -14.71 1.22 6.36
C ASP A 90 -13.30 1.44 5.81
N LEU A 91 -12.28 0.88 6.46
CA LEU A 91 -10.89 0.95 6.00
C LEU A 91 -10.66 0.11 4.74
N THR A 92 -11.32 -1.04 4.64
CA THR A 92 -11.30 -1.85 3.41
C THR A 92 -11.95 -1.10 2.25
N THR A 93 -13.07 -0.41 2.47
CA THR A 93 -13.68 0.46 1.46
C THR A 93 -12.73 1.58 1.04
N GLU A 94 -12.11 2.28 2.00
CA GLU A 94 -11.14 3.34 1.74
C GLU A 94 -9.97 2.85 0.86
N ILE A 95 -9.45 1.64 1.12
CA ILE A 95 -8.41 0.99 0.32
C ILE A 95 -8.86 0.72 -1.13
N LEU A 96 -10.09 0.23 -1.30
CA LEU A 96 -10.65 -0.10 -2.62
C LEU A 96 -10.92 1.16 -3.45
N ASP A 97 -11.35 2.23 -2.77
CA ASP A 97 -11.61 3.52 -3.40
C ASP A 97 -10.32 4.27 -3.75
N GLY A 98 -9.17 3.82 -3.25
CA GLY A 98 -7.90 4.51 -3.43
C GLY A 98 -7.75 5.71 -2.49
N ALA A 99 -8.64 5.86 -1.50
CA ALA A 99 -8.64 6.99 -0.56
C ALA A 99 -7.69 6.79 0.62
N GLN A 100 -6.98 5.65 0.68
CA GLN A 100 -6.05 5.35 1.75
C GLN A 100 -4.84 6.29 1.76
N PRO A 101 -4.18 6.47 2.92
CA PRO A 101 -2.95 7.23 2.98
C PRO A 101 -1.87 6.59 2.10
N ALA A 102 -1.11 7.40 1.33
CA ALA A 102 -0.06 6.89 0.43
C ALA A 102 1.06 6.11 1.15
N SER A 103 1.20 6.29 2.46
CA SER A 103 2.16 5.56 3.29
C SER A 103 1.65 4.19 3.76
N LEU A 104 0.34 3.94 3.64
CA LEU A 104 -0.30 2.67 3.96
C LEU A 104 -0.04 1.66 2.84
N THR A 105 0.71 0.62 3.16
CA THR A 105 1.04 -0.47 2.23
C THR A 105 0.84 -1.82 2.91
N SER A 106 0.69 -2.91 2.14
CA SER A 106 0.64 -4.24 2.74
C SER A 106 1.88 -4.55 3.57
N ASP A 107 3.05 -4.12 3.11
CA ASP A 107 4.30 -4.36 3.84
C ASP A 107 4.31 -3.67 5.19
N LEU A 108 3.75 -2.45 5.29
CA LEU A 108 3.62 -1.75 6.56
C LEU A 108 2.69 -2.52 7.51
N LEU A 109 1.51 -2.89 7.04
CA LEU A 109 0.51 -3.61 7.82
C LEU A 109 1.02 -4.99 8.27
N ILE A 110 1.69 -5.72 7.38
CA ILE A 110 2.28 -7.04 7.70
C ILE A 110 3.42 -6.92 8.72
N LYS A 111 4.26 -5.88 8.62
CA LYS A 111 5.39 -5.69 9.55
C LYS A 111 4.96 -5.19 10.91
N ARG A 112 4.00 -4.27 10.96
CA ARG A 112 3.47 -3.73 12.22
C ARG A 112 2.47 -4.67 12.90
N GLY A 113 1.84 -5.55 12.12
CA GLY A 113 0.66 -6.29 12.54
C GLY A 113 -0.60 -5.42 12.42
N VAL A 114 -1.72 -6.05 12.13
CA VAL A 114 -3.04 -5.39 12.15
C VAL A 114 -3.58 -5.49 13.59
N PRO A 115 -3.83 -4.36 14.29
CA PRO A 115 -4.45 -4.40 15.61
C PRO A 115 -5.80 -5.12 15.56
N SER A 116 -6.15 -5.88 16.59
CA SER A 116 -7.44 -6.58 16.66
C SER A 116 -8.61 -5.62 16.91
N SER A 117 -8.36 -4.48 17.56
CA SER A 117 -9.34 -3.41 17.78
C SER A 117 -9.49 -2.54 16.54
N TRP A 118 -10.70 -2.46 15.98
CA TRP A 118 -10.99 -1.54 14.88
C TRP A 118 -10.75 -0.06 15.25
N THR A 119 -10.90 0.31 16.51
CA THR A 119 -10.57 1.66 16.98
C THR A 119 -9.07 1.95 16.83
N GLU A 120 -8.22 0.99 17.20
CA GLU A 120 -6.77 1.10 17.05
C GLU A 120 -6.35 1.06 15.57
N GLN A 121 -7.05 0.28 14.74
CA GLN A 121 -6.83 0.29 13.29
C GLN A 121 -7.11 1.68 12.69
N ARG A 122 -8.22 2.33 13.07
CA ARG A 122 -8.54 3.69 12.59
C ARG A 122 -7.49 4.70 13.04
N GLN A 123 -7.07 4.65 14.31
CA GLN A 123 -5.99 5.49 14.83
C GLN A 123 -4.68 5.30 14.06
N LEU A 124 -4.33 4.05 13.73
CA LEU A 124 -3.17 3.75 12.89
C LEU A 124 -3.31 4.38 11.50
N PHE A 125 -4.46 4.26 10.84
CA PHE A 125 -4.70 4.83 9.51
C PHE A 125 -4.66 6.36 9.54
N ASP A 126 -5.29 6.98 10.53
CA ASP A 126 -5.24 8.45 10.69
C ASP A 126 -3.82 8.96 10.98
N SER A 127 -3.01 8.22 11.73
CA SER A 127 -1.60 8.59 11.98
C SER A 127 -0.71 8.57 10.73
N LEU A 128 -1.18 7.97 9.64
CA LEU A 128 -0.47 7.78 8.38
C LEU A 128 -0.86 8.79 7.29
N ARG A 129 -1.92 9.58 7.55
CA ARG A 129 -2.39 10.66 6.68
C ARG A 129 -1.39 11.83 6.63
#